data_AF-X1EPM5-F1
#
_entry.id   AF-X1EPM5-F1
#
_cell.length_a   1.000
_cell.length_b   1.000
_cell.length_c   1.000
_cell.angle_alpha   90.00
_cell.angle_beta   90.00
_cell.angle_gamma   90.00
#
_symmetry.space_group_name_H-M   'P 1'
#
loop_
_entity.id
_entity.type
_entity.pdbx_description
1 polymer ?
#
loop_
_entity_poly.entity_id
_entity_poly.type
_entity_poly.pdbx_seq_one_letter_code
_entity_poly.pdbx_strand_id
1 'polypeptide(L)' 'MTLEKAIEILTDILQYVKPGDPPDEHDAIKLGIEALKRVKKYRPLYARKYPHLLPGEGIVVLIAYLTG' A
#
# COMPACT_ATOMS: atom_id res chain seq x y z
N MET A 1 4.26 -13.54 2.90
CA MET A 1 3.86 -12.63 1.80
C MET A 1 4.79 -11.42 1.78
N THR A 2 5.31 -10.98 0.63
CA THR A 2 6.14 -9.75 0.50
C THR A 2 5.32 -8.59 -0.08
N LEU A 3 5.79 -7.34 0.09
CA LEU A 3 5.15 -6.17 -0.50
C LEU A 3 5.15 -6.22 -2.04
N GLU A 4 6.24 -6.71 -2.65
CA GLU A 4 6.32 -6.92 -4.10
C GLU A 4 5.24 -7.88 -4.59
N LYS A 5 5.11 -9.03 -3.92
CA LYS A 5 4.13 -10.07 -4.27
C LYS A 5 2.69 -9.55 -4.14
N ALA A 6 2.41 -8.73 -3.12
CA ALA A 6 1.10 -8.13 -2.93
C ALA A 6 0.75 -7.11 -4.03
N ILE A 7 1.71 -6.28 -4.44
CA ILE A 7 1.52 -5.33 -5.55
C ILE A 7 1.31 -6.08 -6.87
N GLU A 8 2.07 -7.15 -7.11
CA GLU A 8 1.95 -8.02 -8.28
C GLU A 8 0.55 -8.64 -8.38
N ILE A 9 0.07 -9.24 -7.28
CA ILE A 9 -1.27 -9.83 -7.21
C ILE A 9 -2.36 -8.79 -7.49
N LEU A 10 -2.30 -7.61 -6.87
CA LEU A 10 -3.32 -6.57 -7.10
C LEU A 10 -3.26 -6.01 -8.52
N THR A 11 -2.07 -5.93 -9.11
CA THR A 11 -1.90 -5.51 -10.51
C THR A 11 -2.45 -6.54 -11.47
N ASP A 12 -2.30 -7.83 -11.17
CA ASP A 12 -2.88 -8.93 -11.93
C ASP A 12 -4.41 -8.92 -11.84
N ILE A 13 -4.97 -8.73 -10.63
CA ILE A 13 -6.42 -8.58 -10.42
C ILE A 13 -7.00 -7.42 -11.25
N LEU A 14 -6.29 -6.28 -11.36
CA LEU A 14 -6.73 -5.17 -12.22
C LEU A 14 -6.89 -5.56 -13.69
N GLN A 15 -6.18 -6.58 -14.19
CA GLN A 15 -6.33 -7.02 -15.57
C GLN A 15 -7.65 -7.76 -15.82
N TYR A 16 -8.26 -8.31 -14.77
CA TYR A 16 -9.51 -9.06 -14.83
C TYR A 16 -10.74 -8.20 -14.52
N VAL A 17 -10.57 -7.04 -13.88
CA VAL A 17 -11.64 -6.05 -13.67
C VAL A 17 -11.81 -5.23 -14.95
N LYS A 18 -12.96 -5.39 -15.64
CA LYS A 18 -13.19 -4.69 -16.91
C LYS A 18 -13.52 -3.22 -16.64
N PRO A 19 -13.14 -2.28 -17.53
CA PRO A 19 -13.70 -0.94 -17.52
C PRO A 19 -15.21 -1.04 -17.80
N GLY A 20 -16.04 -1.04 -16.75
CA GLY A 20 -17.47 -1.32 -16.82
C GLY A 20 -18.02 -2.10 -15.61
N ASP A 21 -17.16 -2.79 -14.85
CA ASP A 21 -17.48 -3.25 -13.50
C ASP A 21 -17.65 -2.04 -12.56
N PRO A 22 -18.31 -2.18 -11.39
CA PRO A 22 -18.58 -1.05 -10.50
C PRO A 22 -17.29 -0.24 -10.29
N PRO A 23 -17.29 1.08 -10.58
CA PRO A 23 -16.08 1.91 -10.55
C PRO A 23 -15.34 1.80 -9.20
N ASP A 24 -16.09 1.50 -8.14
CA ASP A 24 -15.63 1.34 -6.78
C ASP A 24 -14.57 0.24 -6.60
N GLU A 25 -14.67 -0.90 -7.30
CA GLU A 25 -13.74 -2.02 -7.11
C GLU A 25 -12.39 -1.73 -7.77
N HIS A 26 -12.43 -1.17 -8.98
CA HIS A 26 -11.23 -0.79 -9.72
C HIS A 26 -10.46 0.34 -9.00
N ASP A 27 -11.19 1.33 -8.48
CA ASP A 27 -10.59 2.43 -7.73
C ASP A 27 -10.07 1.98 -6.36
N ALA A 28 -10.76 1.06 -5.68
CA ALA A 28 -10.26 0.45 -4.43
C ALA A 28 -8.96 -0.32 -4.64
N ILE A 29 -8.84 -1.09 -5.72
CA ILE A 29 -7.61 -1.84 -6.02
C ILE A 29 -6.46 -0.88 -6.35
N LYS A 30 -6.70 0.17 -7.15
CA LYS A 30 -5.70 1.21 -7.42
C LYS A 30 -5.23 1.90 -6.14
N LEU A 31 -6.16 2.22 -5.24
CA LEU A 31 -5.85 2.82 -3.94
C LEU A 31 -4.97 1.88 -3.09
N GLY A 32 -5.30 0.58 -3.06
CA GLY A 32 -4.51 -0.44 -2.39
C GLY A 32 -3.08 -0.54 -2.94
N ILE A 33 -2.92 -0.54 -4.26
CA ILE A 33 -1.60 -0.57 -4.91
C ILE A 33 -0.79 0.67 -4.54
N GLU A 34 -1.40 1.86 -4.58
CA GLU A 34 -0.73 3.11 -4.24
C GLU A 34 -0.32 3.16 -2.76
N ALA A 35 -1.18 2.67 -1.86
CA ALA A 35 -0.86 2.53 -0.44
C ALA A 35 0.37 1.62 -0.24
N LEU A 36 0.42 0.46 -0.89
CA LEU A 36 1.56 -0.47 -0.78
C LEU A 36 2.85 0.11 -1.35
N LYS A 37 2.78 0.87 -2.45
CA LYS A 37 3.93 1.61 -3.00
C LYS A 37 4.46 2.65 -2.02
N ARG A 38 3.56 3.40 -1.36
CA ARG A 38 3.94 4.36 -0.31
C ARG A 38 4.58 3.66 0.88
N VAL A 39 4.01 2.54 1.35
CA VAL A 39 4.63 1.72 2.40
C VAL A 39 6.04 1.30 2.01
N LYS A 40 6.23 0.78 0.79
CA LYS A 40 7.56 0.39 0.29
C LYS A 40 8.55 1.56 0.28
N LYS A 41 8.11 2.75 -0.16
CA LYS A 41 8.93 3.96 -0.22
C LYS A 41 9.33 4.49 1.16
N TYR A 42 8.38 4.53 2.09
CA TYR A 42 8.56 5.21 3.37
C TYR A 42 9.03 4.29 4.49
N ARG A 43 8.76 2.98 4.43
CA ARG A 43 9.24 2.00 5.44
C ARG A 43 10.73 2.14 5.78
N PRO A 44 11.68 2.24 4.83
CA PRO A 44 13.09 2.44 5.16
C PRO A 44 13.40 3.81 5.78
N LEU A 45 12.65 4.86 5.41
CA LEU A 45 12.81 6.21 5.97
C LEU A 45 12.35 6.25 7.44
N TYR A 46 11.23 5.61 7.75
CA TYR A 46 10.70 5.53 9.12
C TYR A 46 11.49 4.56 9.99
N ALA A 47 11.97 3.43 9.46
CA ALA A 47 12.86 2.54 10.20
C ALA A 47 14.17 3.24 10.62
N ARG A 48 14.66 4.19 9.80
CA ARG A 48 15.81 5.02 10.16
C ARG A 48 15.48 6.12 11.16
N LYS A 49 14.34 6.80 11.00
CA LYS A 49 13.93 7.93 11.86
C LYS A 49 13.41 7.46 13.23
N TYR A 50 12.84 6.26 13.28
CA TYR A 50 12.23 5.66 14.47
C TYR A 50 12.66 4.18 14.60
N PRO A 51 13.93 3.92 14.93
CA PRO A 51 14.47 2.56 14.99
C PRO A 51 13.87 1.70 16.10
N HIS A 52 13.19 2.32 17.07
CA HIS A 52 12.55 1.65 18.20
C HIS A 52 11.11 1.18 17.90
N LEU A 53 10.52 1.59 16.78
CA LEU A 53 9.16 1.17 16.43
C LEU A 53 9.15 -0.23 15.85
N LEU A 54 8.21 -1.05 16.29
CA LEU A 54 7.97 -2.35 15.70
C LEU A 54 7.43 -2.19 14.26
N PRO A 55 7.61 -3.19 13.39
CA PRO A 55 7.18 -3.12 11.99
C PRO A 55 5.69 -2.76 11.79
N GLY A 56 4.83 -3.08 12.75
CA GLY A 56 3.40 -2.70 12.74
C GLY A 56 3.14 -1.28 13.25
N GLU A 57 3.94 -0.78 14.19
CA GLU A 57 3.77 0.56 14.78
C GLU A 57 4.26 1.65 13.82
N GLY A 58 5.34 1.38 13.06
CA GLY A 58 5.81 2.29 12.02
C GLY A 58 4.82 2.49 10.87
N ILE A 59 3.94 1.50 10.61
CA ILE A 59 2.87 1.61 9.62
C ILE A 59 1.76 2.56 10.08
N VAL A 60 1.38 2.52 11.37
CA VAL A 60 0.34 3.41 11.91
C VAL A 60 0.79 4.88 11.84
N VAL A 61 2.06 5.15 12.16
CA VAL A 61 2.65 6.48 12.02
C VAL A 61 2.69 6.94 10.56
N LEU A 62 3.01 6.03 9.63
CA LEU A 62 3.01 6.34 8.20
C LEU A 62 1.61 6.67 7.67
N ILE A 63 0.59 5.91 8.07
CA ILE A 63 -0.80 6.15 7.65
C ILE A 63 -1.29 7.48 8.22
N ALA A 64 -1.01 7.78 9.50
CA ALA A 64 -1.35 9.06 10.11
C ALA A 64 -0.70 10.26 9.39
N TYR A 65 0.57 10.13 8.96
CA TYR A 65 1.26 11.21 8.24
C TYR A 65 0.76 11.40 6.80
N LEU A 66 0.14 10.38 6.20
CA LEU A 66 -0.41 10.45 4.84
C LEU A 66 -1.87 10.91 4.81
N THR A 67 -2.54 10.99 5.96
CA THR A 67 -3.95 11.37 6.11
C THR A 67 -4.17 12.69 6.87
N GLY A 68 -3.09 13.30 7.39
CA GLY A 68 -3.08 14.60 8.05
C GLY A 68 -2.58 15.73 7.16
#